data_AF-A0A5C6XKZ8-F1
#
_entry.id   AF-A0A5C6XKZ8-F1
#
_cell.length_a   1.000
_cell.length_b   1.000
_cell.length_c   1.000
_cell.angle_alpha   90.00
_cell.angle_beta   90.00
_cell.angle_gamma   90.00
#
_symmetry.space_group_name_H-M   'P 1'
#
loop_
_entity.id
_entity.type
_entity.pdbx_description
1 polymer ?
#
loop_
_entity_poly.entity_id
_entity_poly.type
_entity_poly.pdbx_seq_one_letter_code
_entity_poly.pdbx_strand_id
1 'polypeptide(L)'
;MPLIPTDGTRLRRALLSAALAEWRRGVECRRDPERIARYFSACGWQWHLDEHAGGVFDEDIRRATPHLEYCGLFVGWCGLQVGHHLHDGRCVPVRLKSAIAELVLPSTYRAQSADHWARAGVARPAPVDAGDVQPGDIITLRTRAQGAKAYGDHVAIVEHSAGRLVHTVEANAAGMLGPDKRAGRGVVRRPRLLSDVRGVLLLSSEHFEHVEDVDRMEEVS
;
A
#
# COMPACT_ATOMS: atom_id res chain seq x y z
N MET A 1 23.30 2.92 -22.46
CA MET A 1 22.62 4.20 -22.14
C MET A 1 21.84 3.99 -20.86
N PRO A 2 21.98 4.82 -19.81
CA PRO A 2 21.08 4.72 -18.67
C PRO A 2 19.67 5.06 -19.14
N LEU A 3 18.73 4.12 -18.96
CA LEU A 3 17.32 4.34 -19.27
C LEU A 3 16.82 5.46 -18.35
N ILE A 4 16.39 6.57 -18.95
CA ILE A 4 15.69 7.62 -18.21
C ILE A 4 14.44 6.97 -17.61
N PRO A 5 14.26 7.00 -16.27
CA PRO A 5 13.09 6.38 -15.65
C PRO A 5 11.81 7.00 -16.21
N THR A 6 10.88 6.16 -16.65
CA THR A 6 9.52 6.64 -17.00
C THR A 6 8.88 7.29 -15.77
N ASP A 7 7.92 8.20 -15.98
CA ASP A 7 7.22 8.85 -14.87
C ASP A 7 6.54 7.83 -13.95
N GLY A 8 5.98 6.76 -14.50
CA GLY A 8 5.46 5.63 -13.72
C GLY A 8 6.52 4.98 -12.82
N THR A 9 7.73 4.75 -13.33
CA THR A 9 8.85 4.22 -12.51
C THR A 9 9.20 5.17 -11.36
N ARG A 10 9.21 6.48 -11.60
CA ARG A 10 9.51 7.47 -10.53
C ARG A 10 8.44 7.46 -9.45
N LEU A 11 7.16 7.42 -9.84
CA LEU A 11 6.02 7.37 -8.92
C LEU A 11 6.05 6.10 -8.05
N ARG A 12 6.33 4.94 -8.64
CA ARG A 12 6.45 3.67 -7.90
C ARG A 12 7.65 3.68 -6.94
N ARG A 13 8.79 4.25 -7.34
CA ARG A 13 9.94 4.42 -6.42
C ARG A 13 9.62 5.37 -5.25
N ALA A 14 8.86 6.43 -5.49
CA ALA A 14 8.37 7.29 -4.41
C ALA A 14 7.43 6.54 -3.44
N LEU A 15 6.55 5.69 -3.98
CA LEU A 15 5.68 4.83 -3.17
C LEU A 15 6.49 3.84 -2.30
N LEU A 16 7.53 3.22 -2.86
CA LEU A 16 8.47 2.40 -2.08
C LEU A 16 9.22 3.22 -1.02
N SER A 17 9.66 4.43 -1.37
CA SER A 17 10.34 5.34 -0.43
C SER A 17 9.45 5.69 0.77
N ALA A 18 8.15 5.92 0.55
CA ALA A 18 7.16 6.12 1.61
C ALA A 18 7.04 4.88 2.52
N ALA A 19 6.94 3.70 1.94
CA ALA A 19 6.89 2.45 2.70
C ALA A 19 8.15 2.21 3.54
N LEU A 20 9.33 2.44 2.96
CA LEU A 20 10.61 2.35 3.66
C LEU A 20 10.77 3.41 4.75
N ALA A 21 10.13 4.57 4.63
CA ALA A 21 10.11 5.57 5.69
C ALA A 21 9.31 5.07 6.90
N GLU A 22 8.15 4.44 6.70
CA GLU A 22 7.39 3.85 7.80
C GLU A 22 8.11 2.66 8.43
N TRP A 23 8.73 1.79 7.61
CA TRP A 23 9.58 0.73 8.15
C TRP A 23 10.71 1.31 9.01
N ARG A 24 11.42 2.35 8.53
CA ARG A 24 12.51 3.00 9.29
C ARG A 24 12.07 3.58 10.63
N ARG A 25 10.80 3.99 10.77
CA ARG A 25 10.22 4.46 12.04
C ARG A 25 9.96 3.32 13.03
N GLY A 26 9.98 2.06 12.59
CA GLY A 26 9.72 0.91 13.44
C GLY A 26 8.26 0.74 13.84
N VAL A 27 7.31 1.20 13.01
CA VAL A 27 5.87 1.22 13.28
C VAL A 27 5.38 -0.17 13.73
N GLU A 28 4.87 -0.25 14.95
CA GLU A 28 4.34 -1.46 15.58
C GLU A 28 2.89 -1.30 16.01
N CYS A 29 2.06 -2.33 15.82
CA CYS A 29 0.64 -2.32 16.18
C CYS A 29 0.36 -1.87 17.62
N ARG A 30 1.19 -2.26 18.59
CA ARG A 30 0.97 -1.95 20.01
C ARG A 30 1.55 -0.61 20.46
N ARG A 31 2.63 -0.16 19.83
CA ARG A 31 3.35 1.07 20.22
C ARG A 31 2.92 2.29 19.42
N ASP A 32 2.39 2.09 18.21
CA ASP A 32 2.08 3.17 17.29
C ASP A 32 0.60 3.20 16.85
N PRO A 33 -0.38 3.03 17.76
CA PRO A 33 -1.80 2.93 17.39
C PRO A 33 -2.32 4.17 16.66
N GLU A 34 -1.95 5.37 17.11
CA GLU A 34 -2.35 6.63 16.47
C GLU A 34 -1.79 6.76 15.04
N ARG A 35 -0.57 6.26 14.81
CA ARG A 35 0.03 6.29 13.47
C ARG A 35 -0.70 5.34 12.54
N ILE A 36 -1.11 4.18 13.03
CA ILE A 36 -1.89 3.24 12.23
C ILE A 36 -3.30 3.78 11.98
N ALA A 37 -3.94 4.42 12.96
CA ALA A 37 -5.23 5.09 12.78
C ALA A 37 -5.19 6.19 11.69
N ARG A 38 -4.05 6.87 11.52
CA ARG A 38 -3.85 7.79 10.39
C ARG A 38 -3.94 7.12 9.03
N TYR A 39 -3.56 5.85 8.89
CA TYR A 39 -3.73 5.13 7.62
C TYR A 39 -5.21 4.90 7.30
N PHE A 40 -6.01 4.58 8.32
CA PHE A 40 -7.45 4.39 8.18
C PHE A 40 -8.13 5.70 7.78
N SER A 41 -7.95 6.75 8.57
CA SER A 41 -8.56 8.06 8.28
C SER A 41 -8.13 8.63 6.93
N ALA A 42 -6.84 8.61 6.60
CA ALA A 42 -6.35 9.13 5.31
C ALA A 42 -6.91 8.37 4.11
N CYS A 43 -7.23 7.08 4.26
CA CYS A 43 -7.84 6.28 3.21
C CYS A 43 -9.38 6.29 3.25
N GLY A 44 -10.04 7.08 4.10
CA GLY A 44 -11.51 7.12 4.19
C GLY A 44 -12.13 5.98 5.00
N TRP A 45 -11.34 5.29 5.83
CA TRP A 45 -11.74 4.11 6.62
C TRP A 45 -11.86 4.38 8.13
N GLN A 46 -11.95 5.65 8.54
CA GLN A 46 -12.11 6.00 9.96
C GLN A 46 -13.37 5.36 10.57
N TRP A 47 -14.46 5.29 9.80
CA TRP A 47 -15.71 4.63 10.19
C TRP A 47 -15.50 3.22 10.74
N HIS A 48 -14.54 2.47 10.18
CA HIS A 48 -14.27 1.11 10.61
C HIS A 48 -13.62 1.05 12.02
N LEU A 49 -12.86 2.08 12.39
CA LEU A 49 -12.34 2.22 13.75
C LEU A 49 -13.43 2.76 14.70
N ASP A 50 -14.28 3.65 14.22
CA ASP A 50 -15.38 4.21 15.01
C ASP A 50 -16.38 3.13 15.42
N GLU A 51 -16.72 2.21 14.51
CA GLU A 51 -17.61 1.07 14.76
C GLU A 51 -17.07 0.07 15.79
N HIS A 52 -15.74 -0.08 15.87
CA HIS A 52 -15.12 -1.18 16.62
C HIS A 52 -14.30 -0.74 17.85
N ALA A 53 -13.91 0.53 17.99
CA ALA A 53 -13.08 0.99 19.11
C ALA A 53 -13.12 2.50 19.39
N GLY A 54 -14.23 3.16 19.10
CA GLY A 54 -14.37 4.59 19.43
C GLY A 54 -13.32 5.46 18.74
N GLY A 55 -12.86 5.04 17.56
CA GLY A 55 -12.02 5.83 16.66
C GLY A 55 -10.51 5.64 16.80
N VAL A 56 -10.04 4.73 17.67
CA VAL A 56 -8.62 4.44 17.85
C VAL A 56 -8.28 3.04 17.36
N PHE A 57 -7.16 2.88 16.67
CA PHE A 57 -6.63 1.55 16.35
C PHE A 57 -6.04 0.90 17.61
N ASP A 58 -6.34 -0.37 17.84
CA ASP A 58 -5.61 -1.19 18.80
C ASP A 58 -5.36 -2.61 18.27
N GLU A 59 -4.49 -3.35 18.97
CA GLU A 59 -4.13 -4.72 18.59
C GLU A 59 -5.27 -5.73 18.84
N ASP A 60 -6.22 -5.42 19.70
CA ASP A 60 -7.34 -6.30 20.04
C ASP A 60 -8.41 -6.26 18.93
N ILE A 61 -8.73 -5.09 18.37
CA ILE A 61 -9.55 -4.96 17.15
C ILE A 61 -8.91 -5.75 16.01
N ARG A 62 -7.60 -5.60 15.81
CA ARG A 62 -6.89 -6.33 14.75
C ARG A 62 -6.99 -7.85 14.92
N ARG A 63 -7.14 -8.34 16.15
CA ARG A 63 -7.36 -9.77 16.45
C ARG A 63 -8.81 -10.17 16.27
N ALA A 64 -9.75 -9.32 16.69
CA ALA A 64 -11.18 -9.55 16.60
C ALA A 64 -11.71 -9.45 15.16
N THR A 65 -11.08 -8.63 14.33
CA THR A 65 -11.48 -8.34 12.96
C THR A 65 -10.46 -8.93 11.98
N PRO A 66 -10.60 -10.21 11.59
CA PRO A 66 -9.69 -10.84 10.63
C PRO A 66 -9.72 -10.22 9.23
N HIS A 67 -10.71 -9.36 8.96
CA HIS A 67 -10.85 -8.53 7.77
C HIS A 67 -10.39 -7.08 7.99
N LEU A 68 -9.59 -6.82 9.02
CA LEU A 68 -8.96 -5.51 9.16
C LEU A 68 -7.89 -5.39 8.07
N GLU A 69 -8.26 -4.75 6.95
CA GLU A 69 -7.51 -4.59 5.71
C GLU A 69 -6.30 -3.65 5.86
N TYR A 70 -5.67 -3.64 7.06
CA TYR A 70 -4.55 -2.79 7.43
C TYR A 70 -3.41 -2.84 6.41
N CYS A 71 -3.06 -4.02 5.88
CA CYS A 71 -2.02 -4.11 4.85
C CYS A 71 -2.36 -3.33 3.58
N GLY A 72 -3.62 -3.33 3.14
CA GLY A 72 -4.10 -2.55 2.00
C GLY A 72 -4.17 -1.05 2.30
N LEU A 73 -4.66 -0.68 3.49
CA LEU A 73 -4.71 0.72 3.96
C LEU A 73 -3.32 1.34 4.08
N PHE A 74 -2.33 0.57 4.53
CA PHE A 74 -0.93 1.00 4.55
C PHE A 74 -0.43 1.34 3.14
N VAL A 75 -0.70 0.48 2.15
CA VAL A 75 -0.28 0.72 0.77
C VAL A 75 -1.03 1.93 0.18
N GLY A 76 -2.32 2.07 0.46
CA GLY A 76 -3.12 3.25 0.10
C GLY A 76 -2.50 4.53 0.69
N TRP A 77 -2.18 4.53 1.98
CA TRP A 77 -1.51 5.63 2.65
C TRP A 77 -0.15 5.94 2.00
N CYS A 78 0.69 4.95 1.71
CA CYS A 78 1.96 5.17 1.00
C CYS A 78 1.74 5.83 -0.37
N GLY A 79 0.68 5.44 -1.10
CA GLY A 79 0.28 6.06 -2.35
C GLY A 79 -0.11 7.54 -2.18
N LEU A 80 -0.84 7.88 -1.11
CA LEU A 80 -1.20 9.26 -0.78
C LEU A 80 0.01 10.12 -0.41
N GLN A 81 1.11 9.50 0.05
CA GLN A 81 2.34 10.21 0.44
C GLN A 81 3.34 10.40 -0.71
N VAL A 82 3.08 9.89 -1.92
CA VAL A 82 4.04 9.89 -3.04
C VAL A 82 4.69 11.27 -3.30
N GLY A 83 3.92 12.35 -3.23
CA GLY A 83 4.40 13.72 -3.40
C GLY A 83 5.52 14.14 -2.45
N HIS A 84 5.52 13.61 -1.23
CA HIS A 84 6.58 13.84 -0.23
C HIS A 84 7.88 13.09 -0.54
N HIS A 85 7.83 12.11 -1.45
CA HIS A 85 8.92 11.18 -1.74
C HIS A 85 9.42 11.23 -3.19
N LEU A 86 8.83 12.09 -4.03
CA LEU A 86 9.21 12.23 -5.44
C LEU A 86 10.49 13.04 -5.65
N HIS A 87 10.76 13.99 -4.76
CA HIS A 87 11.92 14.89 -4.82
C HIS A 87 12.51 15.06 -3.42
N ASP A 88 13.83 14.90 -3.31
CA ASP A 88 14.51 15.05 -2.02
C ASP A 88 14.33 16.48 -1.48
N GLY A 89 13.83 16.57 -0.24
CA GLY A 89 13.62 17.85 0.44
C GLY A 89 12.49 18.72 -0.11
N ARG A 90 11.69 18.24 -1.08
CA ARG A 90 10.57 18.99 -1.66
C ARG A 90 9.31 18.14 -1.77
N CYS A 91 8.22 18.62 -1.18
CA CYS A 91 6.89 18.10 -1.45
C CYS A 91 6.40 18.64 -2.81
N VAL A 92 5.91 17.74 -3.67
CA VAL A 92 5.17 18.10 -4.89
C VAL A 92 3.72 17.66 -4.76
N PRO A 93 2.75 18.37 -5.36
CA PRO A 93 1.33 18.11 -5.19
C PRO A 93 0.88 16.93 -6.04
N VAL A 94 1.50 15.75 -5.87
CA VAL A 94 1.16 14.52 -6.58
C VAL A 94 0.86 13.42 -5.59
N ARG A 95 -0.25 12.70 -5.78
CA ARG A 95 -0.63 11.57 -4.92
C ARG A 95 -1.39 10.52 -5.70
N LEU A 96 -1.51 9.32 -5.12
CA LEU A 96 -2.45 8.32 -5.62
C LEU A 96 -3.87 8.90 -5.55
N LYS A 97 -4.69 8.67 -6.58
CA LYS A 97 -6.10 9.07 -6.57
C LYS A 97 -6.80 8.53 -5.32
N SER A 98 -7.50 9.40 -4.58
CA SER A 98 -8.12 9.04 -3.30
C SER A 98 -9.08 7.84 -3.42
N ALA A 99 -9.85 7.76 -4.50
CA ALA A 99 -10.77 6.64 -4.74
C ALA A 99 -10.03 5.28 -4.87
N ILE A 100 -8.78 5.26 -5.34
CA ILE A 100 -7.97 4.03 -5.38
C ILE A 100 -7.54 3.65 -3.95
N ALA A 101 -7.09 4.62 -3.15
CA ALA A 101 -6.70 4.41 -1.76
C ALA A 101 -7.87 3.95 -0.88
N GLU A 102 -9.08 4.43 -1.14
CA GLU A 102 -10.29 4.15 -0.36
C GLU A 102 -11.03 2.88 -0.83
N LEU A 103 -11.23 2.73 -2.14
CA LEU A 103 -12.12 1.71 -2.69
C LEU A 103 -11.38 0.48 -3.19
N VAL A 104 -10.13 0.59 -3.61
CA VAL A 104 -9.42 -0.49 -4.31
C VAL A 104 -8.41 -1.18 -3.41
N LEU A 105 -7.43 -0.42 -2.89
CA LEU A 105 -6.30 -0.98 -2.16
C LEU A 105 -6.63 -1.61 -0.80
N PRO A 106 -7.68 -1.20 -0.07
CA PRO A 106 -8.06 -1.86 1.18
C PRO A 106 -8.76 -3.20 0.96
N SER A 107 -8.52 -3.92 -0.13
CA SER A 107 -8.86 -5.33 -0.28
C SER A 107 -8.16 -5.97 -1.47
N THR A 108 -7.57 -7.16 -1.27
CA THR A 108 -6.98 -7.94 -2.38
C THR A 108 -8.00 -8.32 -3.44
N TYR A 109 -9.26 -8.56 -3.05
CA TYR A 109 -10.35 -8.83 -4.00
C TYR A 109 -10.62 -7.61 -4.90
N ARG A 110 -10.81 -6.44 -4.27
CA ARG A 110 -11.14 -5.20 -4.98
C ARG A 110 -9.99 -4.77 -5.90
N ALA A 111 -8.75 -4.93 -5.44
CA ALA A 111 -7.56 -4.71 -6.25
C ALA A 111 -7.49 -5.57 -7.53
N GLN A 112 -8.11 -6.75 -7.55
CA GLN A 112 -8.15 -7.62 -8.74
C GLN A 112 -9.41 -7.43 -9.60
N SER A 113 -10.39 -6.63 -9.16
CA SER A 113 -11.69 -6.47 -9.83
C SER A 113 -11.71 -5.23 -10.73
N ALA A 114 -11.88 -5.43 -12.04
CA ALA A 114 -11.96 -4.33 -13.01
C ALA A 114 -13.07 -3.30 -12.65
N ASP A 115 -14.21 -3.77 -12.15
CA ASP A 115 -15.33 -2.90 -11.75
C ASP A 115 -14.97 -1.94 -10.61
N HIS A 116 -14.14 -2.37 -9.66
CA HIS A 116 -13.71 -1.49 -8.56
C HIS A 116 -12.74 -0.41 -9.03
N TRP A 117 -11.86 -0.72 -9.98
CA TRP A 117 -11.00 0.29 -10.62
C TRP A 117 -11.84 1.27 -11.44
N ALA A 118 -12.81 0.77 -12.22
CA ALA A 118 -13.72 1.62 -12.98
C ALA A 118 -14.52 2.57 -12.07
N ARG A 119 -15.00 2.08 -10.92
CA ARG A 119 -15.65 2.92 -9.89
C ARG A 119 -14.70 3.95 -9.26
N ALA A 120 -13.40 3.68 -9.25
CA ALA A 120 -12.36 4.64 -8.86
C ALA A 120 -11.96 5.59 -10.01
N GLY A 121 -12.66 5.55 -11.15
CA GLY A 121 -12.44 6.45 -12.28
C GLY A 121 -11.21 6.14 -13.13
N VAL A 122 -10.69 4.91 -13.07
CA VAL A 122 -9.48 4.48 -13.81
C VAL A 122 -9.62 3.06 -14.33
N ALA A 123 -8.85 2.71 -15.36
CA ALA A 123 -8.74 1.31 -15.77
C ALA A 123 -7.95 0.52 -14.71
N ARG A 124 -8.23 -0.79 -14.60
CA ARG A 124 -7.36 -1.67 -13.83
C ARG A 124 -5.98 -1.74 -14.51
N PRO A 125 -4.86 -1.66 -13.75
CA PRO A 125 -3.54 -1.87 -14.30
C PRO A 125 -3.45 -3.14 -15.13
N ALA A 126 -2.66 -3.10 -16.21
CA ALA A 126 -2.36 -4.28 -17.00
C ALA A 126 -1.73 -5.36 -16.12
N PRO A 127 -2.09 -6.64 -16.31
CA PRO A 127 -1.46 -7.73 -15.60
C PRO A 127 0.03 -7.77 -15.95
N VAL A 128 0.87 -8.00 -14.94
CA VAL A 128 2.31 -8.20 -15.08
C VAL A 128 2.66 -9.57 -14.56
N ASP A 129 3.55 -10.25 -15.27
CA ASP A 129 4.07 -11.54 -14.82
C ASP A 129 4.85 -11.37 -13.52
N ALA A 130 4.68 -12.32 -12.60
CA ALA A 130 5.34 -12.26 -11.30
C ALA A 130 6.88 -12.20 -11.43
N GLY A 131 7.45 -12.72 -12.51
CA GLY A 131 8.88 -12.65 -12.80
C GLY A 131 9.40 -11.25 -13.12
N ASP A 132 8.52 -10.33 -13.51
CA ASP A 132 8.88 -8.99 -13.99
C ASP A 132 8.66 -7.89 -12.95
N VAL A 133 8.37 -8.27 -11.70
CA VAL A 133 8.14 -7.31 -10.60
C VAL A 133 9.33 -6.36 -10.43
N GLN A 134 9.01 -5.08 -10.29
CA GLN A 134 9.96 -3.98 -10.12
C GLN A 134 9.82 -3.34 -8.74
N PRO A 135 10.89 -2.68 -8.23
CA PRO A 135 10.81 -1.87 -7.03
C PRO A 135 9.67 -0.84 -7.10
N GLY A 136 8.80 -0.86 -6.09
CA GLY A 136 7.63 0.00 -5.97
C GLY A 136 6.34 -0.54 -6.58
N ASP A 137 6.39 -1.69 -7.25
CA ASP A 137 5.16 -2.37 -7.65
C ASP A 137 4.38 -2.83 -6.42
N ILE A 138 3.05 -2.79 -6.50
CA ILE A 138 2.19 -3.34 -5.46
C ILE A 138 1.85 -4.78 -5.85
N ILE A 139 2.00 -5.71 -4.91
CA ILE A 139 1.68 -7.10 -5.14
C ILE A 139 0.63 -7.60 -4.15
N THR A 140 -0.21 -8.51 -4.64
CA THR A 140 -1.08 -9.33 -3.80
C THR A 140 -0.42 -10.67 -3.57
N LEU A 141 -0.48 -11.15 -2.33
CA LEU A 141 0.24 -12.32 -1.85
C LEU A 141 -0.73 -13.33 -1.25
N ARG A 142 -0.37 -14.60 -1.37
CA ARG A 142 -0.90 -15.67 -0.53
C ARG A 142 -0.01 -15.81 0.70
N THR A 143 -0.55 -15.58 1.89
CA THR A 143 0.18 -15.80 3.16
C THR A 143 -0.26 -17.07 3.90
N ARG A 144 -1.43 -17.62 3.57
CA ARG A 144 -1.94 -18.88 4.14
C ARG A 144 -1.86 -20.03 3.13
N ALA A 145 -1.45 -21.21 3.58
CA ALA A 145 -1.34 -22.39 2.71
C ALA A 145 -2.71 -22.99 2.35
N GLN A 146 -3.65 -23.04 3.32
CA GLN A 146 -5.02 -23.53 3.13
C GLN A 146 -6.02 -22.36 3.04
N GLY A 147 -7.06 -22.52 2.21
CA GLY A 147 -8.11 -21.49 2.03
C GLY A 147 -7.64 -20.23 1.30
N ALA A 148 -6.49 -20.30 0.63
CA ALA A 148 -5.93 -19.18 -0.10
C ALA A 148 -6.86 -18.74 -1.24
N LYS A 149 -7.31 -17.50 -1.17
CA LYS A 149 -8.09 -16.86 -2.21
C LYS A 149 -7.25 -16.76 -3.50
N ALA A 150 -7.88 -16.94 -4.66
CA ALA A 150 -7.21 -16.82 -5.96
C ALA A 150 -6.49 -15.47 -6.13
N TYR A 151 -7.02 -14.43 -5.51
CA TYR A 151 -6.50 -13.05 -5.51
C TYR A 151 -5.55 -12.74 -4.33
N GLY A 152 -5.18 -13.74 -3.51
CA GLY A 152 -4.36 -13.53 -2.31
C GLY A 152 -5.13 -13.00 -1.11
N ASP A 153 -4.44 -12.91 0.03
CA ASP A 153 -4.98 -12.49 1.33
C ASP A 153 -4.15 -11.36 1.98
N HIS A 154 -3.14 -10.85 1.28
CA HIS A 154 -2.25 -9.81 1.76
C HIS A 154 -1.78 -8.91 0.62
N VAL A 155 -1.45 -7.66 0.94
CA VAL A 155 -0.90 -6.67 0.00
C VAL A 155 0.46 -6.23 0.50
N ALA A 156 1.41 -6.07 -0.40
CA ALA A 156 2.76 -5.61 -0.09
C ALA A 156 3.32 -4.74 -1.21
N ILE A 157 4.37 -3.97 -0.90
CA ILE A 157 5.13 -3.17 -1.86
C ILE A 157 6.45 -3.86 -2.12
N VAL A 158 6.81 -4.03 -3.39
CA VAL A 158 8.07 -4.67 -3.80
C VAL A 158 9.23 -3.74 -3.51
N GLU A 159 10.22 -4.24 -2.77
CA GLU A 159 11.49 -3.57 -2.56
C GLU A 159 12.48 -3.92 -3.68
N HIS A 160 12.66 -5.21 -3.94
CA HIS A 160 13.45 -5.74 -5.06
C HIS A 160 13.16 -7.24 -5.25
N SER A 161 13.54 -7.81 -6.39
CA SER A 161 13.50 -9.24 -6.66
C SER A 161 14.92 -9.84 -6.70
N ALA A 162 15.06 -11.08 -6.25
CA ALA A 162 16.31 -11.82 -6.20
C ALA A 162 16.07 -13.31 -6.47
N GLY A 163 16.21 -13.73 -7.73
CA GLY A 163 15.95 -15.11 -8.16
C GLY A 163 14.50 -15.52 -7.90
N ARG A 164 14.27 -16.47 -6.98
CA ARG A 164 12.92 -16.96 -6.63
C ARG A 164 12.25 -16.15 -5.52
N LEU A 165 12.91 -15.12 -5.01
CA LEU A 165 12.43 -14.30 -3.91
C LEU A 165 12.02 -12.91 -4.39
N VAL A 166 10.98 -12.39 -3.78
CA VAL A 166 10.59 -10.98 -3.83
C VAL A 166 10.72 -10.42 -2.42
N HIS A 167 11.57 -9.42 -2.26
CA HIS A 167 11.70 -8.70 -1.00
C HIS A 167 10.63 -7.61 -0.97
N THR A 168 9.89 -7.53 0.13
CA THR A 168 8.75 -6.64 0.27
C THR A 168 8.88 -5.75 1.50
N VAL A 169 8.19 -4.61 1.45
CA VAL A 169 7.76 -3.85 2.62
C VAL A 169 6.25 -4.06 2.77
N GLU A 170 5.82 -4.52 3.94
CA GLU A 170 4.43 -4.89 4.20
C GLU A 170 4.01 -4.53 5.63
N ALA A 171 2.76 -4.11 5.79
CA ALA A 171 2.16 -3.82 7.10
C ALA A 171 1.29 -4.99 7.57
N ASN A 172 0.85 -4.95 8.83
CA ASN A 172 0.09 -6.04 9.45
C ASN A 172 0.81 -7.40 9.43
N ALA A 173 2.15 -7.39 9.44
CA ALA A 173 2.94 -8.61 9.38
C ALA A 173 3.86 -8.72 10.60
N ALA A 174 4.07 -9.95 11.05
CA ALA A 174 5.04 -10.25 12.10
C ALA A 174 6.44 -10.37 11.49
N GLY A 175 7.42 -9.76 12.15
CA GLY A 175 8.80 -9.73 11.67
C GLY A 175 9.69 -8.77 12.46
N MET A 176 10.81 -8.40 11.86
CA MET A 176 11.76 -7.46 12.43
C MET A 176 11.35 -6.03 12.02
N LEU A 177 11.03 -5.23 13.02
CA LEU A 177 10.65 -3.84 12.89
C LEU A 177 11.90 -2.98 12.83
N GLY A 178 11.88 -1.98 11.95
CA GLY A 178 12.87 -0.90 11.92
C GLY A 178 14.34 -1.32 11.76
N PRO A 179 15.24 -0.33 11.83
CA PRO A 179 16.68 -0.55 11.80
C PRO A 179 17.20 -1.19 13.09
N ASP A 180 16.47 -1.01 14.20
CA ASP A 180 16.79 -1.58 15.52
C ASP A 180 16.50 -3.08 15.61
N LYS A 181 15.84 -3.67 14.59
CA LYS A 181 15.60 -5.11 14.47
C LYS A 181 14.86 -5.64 15.71
N ARG A 182 13.86 -4.90 16.22
CA ARG A 182 13.01 -5.42 17.27
C ARG A 182 11.94 -6.36 16.69
N ALA A 183 11.75 -7.52 17.28
CA ALA A 183 10.66 -8.41 16.88
C ALA A 183 9.30 -7.80 17.27
N GLY A 184 8.34 -7.83 16.35
CA GLY A 184 6.98 -7.36 16.59
C GLY A 184 6.05 -7.57 15.40
N ARG A 185 4.89 -6.93 15.44
CA ARG A 185 3.92 -6.90 14.33
C ARG A 185 3.63 -5.45 13.95
N GLY A 186 3.71 -5.14 12.67
CA GLY A 186 3.58 -3.77 12.18
C GLY A 186 4.06 -3.66 10.74
N VAL A 187 4.85 -2.64 10.43
CA VAL A 187 5.51 -2.46 9.13
C VAL A 187 6.86 -3.17 9.14
N VAL A 188 7.03 -4.18 8.30
CA VAL A 188 8.22 -5.03 8.26
C VAL A 188 8.78 -5.14 6.85
N ARG A 189 10.06 -5.50 6.75
CA ARG A 189 10.68 -5.99 5.52
C ARG A 189 10.72 -7.50 5.53
N ARG A 190 10.32 -8.15 4.44
CA ARG A 190 10.23 -9.61 4.40
C ARG A 190 10.51 -10.19 3.00
N PRO A 191 11.25 -11.31 2.90
CA PRO A 191 11.31 -12.08 1.66
C PRO A 191 10.03 -12.94 1.50
N ARG A 192 9.51 -12.98 0.28
CA ARG A 192 8.38 -13.81 -0.16
C ARG A 192 8.82 -14.67 -1.34
N LEU A 193 8.22 -15.85 -1.51
CA LEU A 193 8.44 -16.65 -2.72
C LEU A 193 7.66 -16.04 -3.88
N LEU A 194 8.26 -16.02 -5.08
CA LEU A 194 7.54 -15.62 -6.30
C LEU A 194 6.26 -16.44 -6.52
N SER A 195 6.24 -17.71 -6.12
CA SER A 195 5.06 -18.58 -6.22
C SER A 195 3.89 -18.19 -5.31
N ASP A 196 4.12 -17.29 -4.35
CA ASP A 196 3.09 -16.75 -3.47
C ASP A 196 2.48 -15.45 -4.01
N VAL A 197 3.07 -14.84 -5.04
CA VAL A 197 2.49 -13.69 -5.73
C VAL A 197 1.24 -14.15 -6.51
N ARG A 198 0.13 -13.45 -6.29
CA ARG A 198 -1.17 -13.73 -6.93
C ARG A 198 -1.57 -12.69 -7.96
N GLY A 199 -0.99 -11.49 -7.86
CA GLY A 199 -1.19 -10.44 -8.84
C GLY A 199 -0.23 -9.29 -8.56
N VAL A 200 0.11 -8.58 -9.62
CA VAL A 200 1.00 -7.41 -9.62
C VAL A 200 0.19 -6.24 -10.17
N LEU A 201 0.22 -5.11 -9.46
CA LEU A 201 -0.44 -3.87 -9.86
C LEU A 201 0.65 -2.89 -10.30
N LEU A 202 0.81 -2.77 -11.61
CA LEU A 202 1.75 -1.84 -12.22
C LEU A 202 1.10 -0.46 -12.37
N LEU A 203 1.19 0.35 -11.32
CA LEU A 203 0.65 1.72 -11.36
C LEU A 203 1.41 2.55 -12.41
N SER A 204 0.65 3.10 -13.36
CA SER A 204 1.05 4.15 -14.30
C SER A 204 0.69 5.55 -13.77
N SER A 205 1.06 6.60 -14.49
CA SER A 205 0.72 7.99 -14.15
C SER A 205 -0.79 8.27 -14.06
N GLU A 206 -1.64 7.52 -14.77
CA GLU A 206 -3.10 7.71 -14.77
C GLU A 206 -3.77 7.44 -13.40
N HIS A 207 -3.08 6.70 -12.55
CA HIS A 207 -3.52 6.33 -11.21
C HIS A 207 -3.19 7.42 -10.17
N PHE A 208 -2.43 8.44 -10.57
CA PHE A 208 -2.04 9.56 -9.73
C PHE A 208 -2.75 10.82 -10.21
N GLU A 209 -2.86 11.80 -9.31
CA GLU A 209 -3.48 13.09 -9.56
C GLU A 209 -2.60 14.23 -9.04
N HIS A 210 -2.76 15.41 -9.65
CA HIS A 210 -2.21 16.65 -9.13
C HIS A 210 -3.21 17.28 -8.16
N VAL A 211 -2.77 17.61 -6.94
CA VAL A 211 -3.66 18.09 -5.87
C VAL A 211 -4.17 19.52 -6.12
N GLU A 212 -3.53 20.28 -7.02
CA GLU A 212 -3.99 21.61 -7.44
C GLU A 212 -5.32 21.58 -8.22
N ASP A 213 -5.76 20.42 -8.71
CA ASP A 213 -6.98 20.27 -9.50
C ASP A 213 -8.26 20.07 -8.64
N VAL A 214 -8.15 19.89 -7.32
CA VAL A 214 -9.32 19.63 -6.44
C VAL A 214 -9.90 20.93 -5.87
N ASP A 215 -9.05 21.88 -5.46
CA ASP A 215 -9.50 23.17 -4.89
C ASP A 215 -10.15 24.10 -5.94
N ARG A 216 -9.99 23.81 -7.24
CA ARG A 216 -10.67 24.54 -8.33
C ARG A 216 -12.07 24.03 -8.67
N MET A 217 -12.50 22.90 -8.12
CA MET A 217 -13.86 22.38 -8.33
C MET A 217 -14.83 22.73 -7.20
N GLU A 218 -14.35 23.08 -6.00
CA GLU A 218 -15.20 23.49 -4.87
C GLU A 218 -15.60 24.99 -4.89
N GLU A 219 -15.03 25.80 -5.80
CA GLU A 219 -15.43 27.22 -5.99
C GLU A 219 -16.49 27.43 -7.09
N VAL A 220 -16.99 26.35 -7.73
CA VAL A 220 -18.00 26.44 -8.82
C VAL A 220 -19.26 25.62 -8.55
N SER A 221 -19.47 25.14 -7.32
CA SER A 221 -20.66 24.39 -6.89
C SER A 221 -21.47 25.11 -5.84
#